data_AF-A0A3D3FCU0-F1
#
_entry.id   AF-A0A3D3FCU0-F1
#
_cell.length_a   1.000
_cell.length_b   1.000
_cell.length_c   1.000
_cell.angle_alpha   90.00
_cell.angle_beta   90.00
_cell.angle_gamma   90.00
#
_symmetry.space_group_name_H-M   'P 1'
#
loop_
_entity.id
_entity.type
_entity.pdbx_description
1 polymer ?
#
loop_
_entity_poly.entity_id
_entity_poly.type
_entity_poly.pdbx_seq_one_letter_code
_entity_poly.pdbx_strand_id
1 'polypeptide(L)'
;MLPEKDKPAVSIVKIGGNVVDNPETLKAFLSDFEKLPGRKLLVHGGGVMASKLSRQLGLEPKMLQGRRITDAETLKIVTMVYAGWIN
;
A
#
# COMPACT_ATOMS: atom_id res chain seq x y z
N MET A 1 29.26 -20.43 -10.13
CA MET A 1 28.64 -19.10 -10.37
C MET A 1 28.91 -18.28 -9.12
N LEU A 2 29.79 -17.28 -9.19
CA LEU A 2 30.09 -16.41 -8.04
C LEU A 2 28.85 -15.55 -7.74
N PRO A 3 28.53 -15.25 -6.46
CA PRO A 3 27.41 -14.37 -6.14
C PRO A 3 27.71 -12.96 -6.65
N GLU A 4 26.75 -12.36 -7.38
CA GLU A 4 26.80 -10.97 -7.85
C GLU A 4 27.00 -10.03 -6.65
N LYS A 5 28.23 -9.55 -6.43
CA LYS A 5 28.61 -8.76 -5.26
C LYS A 5 28.38 -7.25 -5.38
N ASP A 6 27.89 -6.76 -6.52
CA ASP A 6 27.84 -5.32 -6.84
C ASP A 6 26.44 -4.79 -7.20
N LYS A 7 25.36 -5.34 -6.64
CA LYS A 7 24.03 -4.73 -6.78
C LYS A 7 23.88 -3.57 -5.79
N PRO A 8 23.54 -2.35 -6.25
CA PRO A 8 23.28 -1.22 -5.36
C PRO A 8 22.17 -1.56 -4.37
N ALA A 9 22.40 -1.31 -3.08
CA ALA A 9 21.41 -1.53 -2.04
C ALA A 9 20.14 -0.67 -2.29
N VAL A 10 18.97 -1.25 -2.02
CA VAL A 10 17.68 -0.58 -2.16
C VAL A 10 16.97 -0.56 -0.80
N SER A 11 16.61 0.63 -0.33
CA SER A 11 15.80 0.81 0.88
C SER A 11 14.33 0.58 0.56
N ILE A 12 13.72 -0.45 1.14
CA ILE A 12 12.29 -0.75 0.96
C ILE A 12 11.55 -0.28 2.20
N VAL A 13 10.62 0.66 2.03
CA VAL A 13 9.86 1.27 3.13
C VAL A 13 8.38 0.94 2.97
N LYS A 14 7.77 0.34 4.00
CA LYS A 14 6.33 0.04 4.03
C LYS A 14 5.58 1.12 4.81
N ILE A 15 4.52 1.68 4.22
CA ILE A 15 3.56 2.55 4.95
C ILE A 15 2.26 1.84 5.26
N GLY A 16 1.72 2.09 6.46
CA GLY A 16 0.43 1.57 6.92
C GLY A 16 -0.75 2.43 6.47
N GLY A 17 -1.97 1.87 6.55
CA GLY A 17 -3.21 2.56 6.15
C GLY A 17 -3.45 3.88 6.90
N ASN A 18 -3.18 3.92 8.21
CA ASN A 18 -3.38 5.14 9.01
C ASN A 18 -2.54 6.34 8.55
N VAL A 19 -1.36 6.08 7.95
CA VAL A 19 -0.53 7.14 7.36
C VAL A 19 -1.08 7.53 5.99
N VAL A 20 -1.43 6.54 5.16
CA VAL A 20 -1.95 6.75 3.80
C VAL A 20 -3.27 7.55 3.81
N ASP A 21 -4.15 7.27 4.77
CA ASP A 21 -5.49 7.85 4.81
C ASP A 21 -5.54 9.24 5.48
N ASN A 22 -4.42 9.72 6.08
CA ASN A 22 -4.33 11.04 6.70
C ASN A 22 -3.37 11.94 5.89
N PRO A 23 -3.87 13.01 5.22
CA PRO A 23 -3.05 13.87 4.36
C PRO A 23 -1.87 14.54 5.07
N GLU A 24 -2.03 14.98 6.32
CA GLU A 24 -0.95 15.64 7.05
C GLU A 24 0.21 14.68 7.36
N THR A 25 -0.12 13.49 7.86
CA THR A 25 0.83 12.44 8.23
C THR A 25 1.49 11.86 6.99
N LEU A 26 0.74 11.66 5.90
CA LEU A 26 1.29 11.24 4.61
C LEU A 26 2.30 12.25 4.09
N LYS A 27 1.97 13.54 4.11
CA LYS A 27 2.88 14.60 3.66
C LYS A 27 4.16 14.64 4.49
N ALA A 28 4.05 14.55 5.81
CA ALA A 28 5.23 14.48 6.69
C ALA A 28 6.10 13.26 6.38
N PHE A 29 5.47 12.08 6.26
CA PHE A 29 6.17 10.84 5.91
C PHE A 29 6.89 10.94 4.56
N LEU A 30 6.23 11.47 3.53
CA LEU A 30 6.81 11.61 2.19
C LEU A 30 8.01 12.58 2.20
N SER A 31 7.94 13.65 3.00
CA SER A 31 9.07 14.56 3.20
C SER A 31 10.29 13.84 3.78
N ASP A 32 10.08 12.91 4.73
CA ASP A 32 11.18 12.15 5.31
C ASP A 32 11.68 11.04 4.39
N PHE A 33 10.76 10.37 3.66
CA PHE A 33 11.11 9.38 2.65
C PHE A 33 11.97 9.99 1.53
N GLU A 34 11.67 11.22 1.09
CA GLU A 34 12.45 11.96 0.10
C GLU A 34 13.90 12.21 0.56
N LYS A 35 14.14 12.37 1.86
CA LYS A 35 15.48 12.60 2.43
C LYS A 35 16.33 11.33 2.52
N LEU A 36 15.74 10.14 2.38
CA LEU A 36 16.49 8.87 2.41
C LEU A 36 17.51 8.81 1.25
N PRO A 37 18.79 8.51 1.53
CA PRO A 37 19.83 8.43 0.50
C PRO A 37 19.71 7.14 -0.32
N GLY A 38 20.26 7.17 -1.54
CA GLY A 38 20.35 5.99 -2.41
C GLY A 38 19.03 5.57 -3.04
N ARG A 39 19.00 4.34 -3.58
CA ARG A 39 17.79 3.78 -4.20
C ARG A 39 16.77 3.44 -3.13
N LYS A 40 15.52 3.84 -3.35
CA LYS A 40 14.42 3.61 -2.41
C LYS A 40 13.14 3.22 -3.12
N LEU A 41 12.36 2.38 -2.45
CA LEU A 41 11.08 1.86 -2.92
C LEU A 41 10.06 2.00 -1.79
N LEU A 42 8.95 2.67 -2.08
CA LEU A 42 7.82 2.81 -1.17
C LEU A 42 6.78 1.73 -1.46
N VAL A 43 6.38 0.98 -0.44
CA VAL A 43 5.34 -0.05 -0.51
C VAL A 43 4.16 0.42 0.32
N HIS A 44 3.02 0.67 -0.31
CA HIS A 44 1.78 1.01 0.40
C HIS A 44 0.80 -0.17 0.36
N GLY A 45 -0.28 -0.04 1.15
CA GLY A 45 -1.46 -0.88 1.01
C GLY A 45 -2.65 0.03 0.76
N GLY A 46 -3.86 -0.45 1.04
CA GLY A 46 -5.04 0.41 0.96
C GLY A 46 -6.26 -0.20 1.63
N GLY A 47 -6.04 -1.14 2.54
CA GLY A 47 -7.11 -2.01 3.04
C GLY A 47 -8.27 -1.26 3.69
N VAL A 48 -7.98 -0.15 4.37
CA VAL A 48 -8.99 0.71 5.01
C VAL A 48 -9.85 1.39 3.95
N MET A 49 -9.24 2.08 2.97
CA MET A 49 -9.95 2.73 1.88
C MET A 49 -10.71 1.73 1.00
N ALA A 50 -10.14 0.56 0.71
CA ALA A 50 -10.82 -0.49 -0.05
C ALA A 50 -12.06 -1.00 0.70
N SER A 51 -11.95 -1.22 2.03
CA SER A 51 -13.12 -1.57 2.84
C SER A 51 -14.18 -0.46 2.88
N LYS A 52 -13.77 0.81 2.89
CA LYS A 52 -14.68 1.96 2.85
C LYS A 52 -15.44 2.00 1.52
N LEU A 53 -14.74 1.87 0.39
CA LEU A 53 -15.35 1.86 -0.94
C LEU A 53 -16.28 0.66 -1.12
N SER A 54 -15.87 -0.55 -0.70
CA SER A 54 -16.74 -1.73 -0.74
C SER A 54 -18.07 -1.46 -0.02
N ARG A 55 -18.05 -0.91 1.20
CA ARG A 55 -19.27 -0.58 1.94
C ARG A 55 -20.13 0.46 1.25
N GLN A 56 -19.53 1.48 0.63
CA GLN A 56 -20.26 2.48 -0.15
C GLN A 56 -20.96 1.88 -1.38
N LEU A 57 -20.42 0.78 -1.92
CA LEU A 57 -21.00 0.01 -3.01
C LEU A 57 -21.97 -1.09 -2.54
N GLY A 58 -22.30 -1.15 -1.24
CA GLY A 58 -23.18 -2.16 -0.67
C GLY A 58 -22.54 -3.54 -0.50
N LEU A 59 -21.21 -3.64 -0.58
CA LEU A 59 -20.47 -4.89 -0.43
C LEU A 59 -19.78 -4.92 0.94
N GLU A 60 -20.00 -5.99 1.70
CA GLU A 60 -19.39 -6.17 3.02
C GLU A 60 -18.00 -6.83 2.93
N PRO A 61 -16.91 -6.14 3.36
CA PRO A 61 -15.58 -6.72 3.44
C PRO A 61 -15.52 -7.94 4.36
N LYS A 62 -15.09 -9.09 3.83
CA LYS A 62 -14.87 -10.31 4.63
C LYS A 62 -13.39 -10.51 4.94
N MET A 63 -13.11 -10.89 6.18
CA MET A 63 -11.78 -11.17 6.67
C MET A 63 -11.69 -12.59 7.22
N LEU A 64 -10.58 -13.27 6.97
CA LEU A 64 -10.23 -14.57 7.54
C LEU A 64 -8.79 -14.50 8.03
N GLN A 65 -8.57 -14.66 9.34
CA GLN A 65 -7.23 -14.65 9.96
C GLN A 65 -6.38 -13.43 9.56
N GLY A 66 -6.98 -12.24 9.60
CA GLY A 66 -6.30 -10.98 9.26
C GLY A 66 -6.09 -10.75 7.75
N ARG A 67 -6.57 -11.64 6.88
CA ARG A 67 -6.51 -11.50 5.42
C ARG A 67 -7.90 -11.25 4.85
N ARG A 68 -7.98 -10.42 3.82
CA ARG A 68 -9.23 -10.18 3.08
C ARG A 68 -9.56 -11.40 2.23
N ILE A 69 -10.77 -11.92 2.37
CA ILE A 69 -11.34 -12.84 1.38
C ILE A 69 -11.61 -12.02 0.12
N THR A 70 -10.94 -12.36 -0.97
CA THR A 70 -10.94 -11.57 -2.21
C THR A 70 -11.49 -12.42 -3.34
N ASP A 71 -12.79 -12.27 -3.62
CA ASP A 71 -13.43 -12.81 -4.81
C ASP A 71 -13.21 -11.89 -6.03
N ALA A 72 -13.80 -12.23 -7.18
CA ALA A 72 -13.61 -11.50 -8.42
C ALA A 72 -14.06 -10.03 -8.36
N GLU A 73 -15.15 -9.73 -7.64
CA GLU A 73 -15.64 -8.36 -7.50
C GLU A 73 -14.78 -7.57 -6.51
N THR A 74 -14.45 -8.19 -5.38
CA THR A 74 -13.54 -7.61 -4.40
C THR A 74 -12.18 -7.32 -5.02
N LEU A 75 -11.67 -8.20 -5.89
CA LEU A 75 -10.41 -8.00 -6.61
C LEU A 75 -10.43 -6.72 -7.45
N LYS A 76 -11.50 -6.49 -8.23
CA LYS A 76 -11.64 -5.27 -9.02
C LYS A 76 -11.57 -4.01 -8.14
N ILE A 77 -12.30 -4.02 -7.01
CA ILE A 77 -12.33 -2.89 -6.08
C ILE A 77 -10.95 -2.63 -5.48
N VAL A 78 -10.29 -3.66 -4.94
CA VAL A 78 -8.97 -3.47 -4.33
C VAL A 78 -7.93 -3.03 -5.36
N THR A 79 -7.98 -3.53 -6.59
CA THR A 79 -7.06 -3.10 -7.66
C THR A 79 -7.29 -1.64 -8.03
N MET A 80 -8.54 -1.20 -8.20
CA MET A 80 -8.85 0.22 -8.47
C MET A 80 -8.33 1.13 -7.35
N VAL A 81 -8.54 0.73 -6.09
CA VAL A 81 -8.10 1.53 -4.95
C VAL A 81 -6.58 1.53 -4.82
N TYR A 82 -5.93 0.36 -4.90
CA TYR A 82 -4.51 0.24 -4.67
C TYR A 82 -3.70 0.84 -5.82
N ALA A 83 -4.03 0.50 -7.07
CA ALA A 83 -3.23 0.93 -8.22
C ALA A 83 -3.67 2.29 -8.79
N GLY A 84 -4.92 2.71 -8.56
CA GLY A 84 -5.48 3.93 -9.16
C GLY A 84 -5.63 5.08 -8.19
N TRP A 85 -6.29 4.87 -7.05
CA TRP A 85 -6.60 5.97 -6.12
C TRP A 85 -5.41 6.30 -5.20
N ILE A 86 -4.78 5.29 -4.62
CA ILE A 86 -3.75 5.50 -3.58
C ILE A 86 -2.34 5.69 -4.17
N ASN A 87 -1.97 4.90 -5.17
CA ASN A 87 -0.61 4.81 -5.70
C ASN A 87 -0.18 6.07 -6.46
#